data_AF-A0A0P4UVH9-F1
#
_entry.id   AF-A0A0P4UVH9-F1
#
_cell.length_a   1.000
_cell.length_b   1.000
_cell.length_c   1.000
_cell.angle_alpha   90.00
_cell.angle_beta   90.00
_cell.angle_gamma   90.00
#
_symmetry.space_group_name_H-M   'P 1'
#
loop_
_entity.id
_entity.type
_entity.pdbx_description
1 polymer ?
#
loop_
_entity_poly.entity_id
_entity_poly.type
_entity_poly.pdbx_seq_one_letter_code
_entity_poly.pdbx_strand_id
1 'polypeptide(L)'
;MIEHSAEFVSEIAPHLDEQGNLRKGADIKLPVFLTFVRQPFCASFRTNGHPGTRPYDIMAVNAHLYFGDSIEDRRQEFDALMEWLLARVKERSSNFPNYILIGDLNLDFDDPERDRPRIEAHIKTFNQSMGRTANVNFPFLDVHPQYKTQFRTNARLSETFDQIGLFSHDDRLPTYKDNATMGTQLRGPDYGIVNFVELFREALDLPPLEQMSKTQQKAFFSKFEHEVSDHLPLWLRLPLPEV
;
A
#
# COMPACT_ATOMS: atom_id res chain seq x y z
N MET A 1 32.38 53.02 28.88
CA MET A 1 30.94 52.86 29.14
C MET A 1 30.30 52.63 27.77
N ILE A 2 29.98 51.36 27.54
CA ILE A 2 29.32 50.68 26.41
C ILE A 2 28.64 51.61 25.37
N GLU A 3 29.28 51.78 24.22
CA GLU A 3 28.65 52.09 22.93
C GLU A 3 28.29 50.76 22.25
N HIS A 4 27.06 50.25 22.45
CA HIS A 4 26.57 49.05 21.74
C HIS A 4 25.05 49.13 21.54
N SER A 5 24.58 50.11 20.74
CA SER A 5 23.15 50.19 20.40
C SER A 5 22.84 50.48 18.93
N ALA A 6 23.83 50.65 18.06
CA ALA A 6 23.60 50.93 16.64
C ALA A 6 23.77 49.72 15.71
N GLU A 7 24.60 48.73 16.05
CA GLU A 7 24.86 47.58 15.17
C GLU A 7 23.78 46.49 15.23
N PHE A 8 23.09 46.34 16.36
CA PHE A 8 22.11 45.26 16.56
C PHE A 8 20.82 45.43 15.74
N VAL A 9 20.54 46.65 15.25
CA VAL A 9 19.36 46.92 14.42
C VAL A 9 19.62 46.58 12.93
N SER A 10 20.90 46.46 12.52
CA SER A 10 21.24 46.22 11.11
C SER A 10 21.06 44.75 10.66
N GLU A 11 21.09 43.78 11.58
CA GLU A 11 20.95 42.36 11.25
C GLU A 11 19.49 41.89 11.11
N ILE A 12 18.50 42.68 11.58
CA ILE A 12 17.07 42.31 11.53
C ILE A 12 16.38 42.87 10.26
N ALA A 13 17.03 43.83 9.58
CA ALA A 13 16.49 44.50 8.40
C ALA A 13 16.06 43.59 7.23
N PRO A 14 16.71 42.45 6.89
CA PRO A 14 16.27 41.65 5.75
C PRO A 14 14.96 40.87 5.99
N HIS A 15 14.43 40.89 7.22
CA HIS A 15 13.24 40.14 7.61
C HIS A 15 11.98 40.99 7.78
N LEU A 16 12.00 42.27 7.40
CA LEU A 16 10.84 43.15 7.48
C LEU A 16 10.25 43.45 6.08
N ASP A 17 8.93 43.52 5.96
CA ASP A 17 8.24 43.96 4.74
C ASP A 17 8.27 45.50 4.60
N GLU A 18 7.74 46.03 3.49
CA GLU A 18 7.73 47.47 3.22
C GLU A 18 6.94 48.29 4.27
N GLN A 19 6.15 47.63 5.13
CA GLN A 19 5.41 48.25 6.23
C GLN A 19 6.06 48.02 7.61
N GLY A 20 7.24 47.40 7.67
CA GLY A 20 7.97 47.16 8.92
C GLY A 20 7.48 45.96 9.73
N ASN A 21 6.67 45.07 9.15
CA ASN A 21 6.28 43.82 9.81
C ASN A 21 7.27 42.70 9.51
N LEU A 22 7.43 41.75 10.44
CA LEU A 22 8.19 40.53 10.18
C LEU A 22 7.60 39.80 8.97
N ARG A 23 8.38 39.68 7.89
CA ARG A 23 8.11 38.82 6.74
C ARG A 23 7.87 37.43 7.30
N LYS A 24 6.68 36.86 7.08
CA LYS A 24 6.46 35.44 7.29
C LYS A 24 7.57 34.72 6.53
N GLY A 25 8.45 34.03 7.26
CA GLY A 25 9.47 33.18 6.66
C GLY A 25 8.77 32.30 5.63
N ALA A 26 9.44 32.07 4.49
CA ALA A 26 8.95 31.07 3.55
C ALA A 26 8.66 29.80 4.34
N ASP A 27 7.53 29.16 4.07
CA ASP A 27 7.15 27.91 4.69
C ASP A 27 8.10 26.82 4.14
N ILE A 28 9.34 26.83 4.63
CA ILE A 28 10.38 25.88 4.25
C ILE A 28 10.03 24.61 4.98
N LYS A 29 9.24 23.76 4.32
CA LYS A 29 9.14 22.35 4.69
C LYS A 29 10.49 21.72 4.43
N LEU A 30 11.35 21.68 5.45
CA LEU A 30 12.54 20.85 5.40
C LEU A 30 12.07 19.41 5.15
N PRO A 31 12.59 18.72 4.13
CA PRO A 31 12.23 17.33 3.91
C PRO A 31 12.62 16.56 5.17
N VAL A 32 11.63 15.95 5.82
CA VAL A 32 11.88 15.04 6.93
C VAL A 32 12.75 13.91 6.37
N PHE A 33 13.93 13.73 6.93
CA PHE A 33 14.74 12.57 6.61
C PHE A 33 14.05 11.34 7.18
N LEU A 34 13.25 10.68 6.36
CA LEU A 34 12.60 9.43 6.74
C LEU A 34 13.58 8.27 6.56
N THR A 35 13.86 7.57 7.64
CA THR A 35 14.45 6.24 7.58
C THR A 35 13.33 5.24 7.78
N PHE A 36 13.11 4.37 6.79
CA PHE A 36 12.17 3.25 6.95
C PHE A 36 12.57 2.41 8.16
N VAL A 37 11.60 2.05 8.99
CA VAL A 37 11.81 1.17 10.14
C VAL A 37 12.33 -0.18 9.66
N ARG A 38 11.85 -0.63 8.49
CA ARG A 38 12.38 -1.77 7.75
C ARG A 38 12.56 -1.38 6.29
N GLN A 39 13.79 -1.43 5.81
CA GLN A 39 14.08 -1.10 4.42
C GLN A 39 13.32 -2.04 3.47
N PRO A 40 12.59 -1.51 2.48
CA PRO A 40 11.93 -2.34 1.48
C PRO A 40 12.94 -3.22 0.72
N PHE A 41 12.62 -4.50 0.58
CA PHE A 41 13.44 -5.43 -0.19
C PHE A 41 13.02 -5.43 -1.66
N CYS A 42 13.97 -5.41 -2.58
CA CYS A 42 13.69 -5.35 -4.01
C CYS A 42 14.26 -6.57 -4.74
N ALA A 43 13.45 -7.18 -5.59
CA ALA A 43 13.88 -8.27 -6.47
C ALA A 43 13.32 -8.04 -7.87
N SER A 44 14.19 -8.05 -8.87
CA SER A 44 13.78 -7.96 -10.27
C SER A 44 13.76 -9.32 -10.94
N PHE A 45 12.72 -9.59 -11.72
CA PHE A 45 12.63 -10.81 -12.51
C PHE A 45 11.80 -10.59 -13.79
N ARG A 46 11.96 -11.53 -14.72
CA ARG A 46 11.18 -11.61 -15.95
C ARG A 46 10.35 -12.89 -15.90
N THR A 47 9.07 -12.81 -16.26
CA THR A 47 8.24 -14.02 -16.38
C THR A 47 8.67 -14.85 -17.58
N ASN A 48 8.56 -16.17 -17.47
CA ASN A 48 8.62 -17.03 -18.65
C ASN A 48 7.38 -16.73 -19.50
N GLY A 49 7.60 -16.04 -20.63
CA GLY A 49 6.53 -15.76 -21.58
C GLY A 49 5.95 -17.04 -22.16
N HIS A 50 4.65 -17.04 -22.45
CA HIS A 50 4.06 -18.07 -23.30
C HIS A 50 4.56 -17.85 -24.75
N PRO A 51 4.77 -18.90 -25.57
CA PRO A 51 5.14 -18.72 -26.98
C PRO A 51 4.21 -17.73 -27.69
N GLY A 52 4.80 -16.78 -28.43
CA GLY A 52 4.09 -15.70 -29.12
C GLY A 52 3.77 -14.47 -28.27
N THR A 53 4.05 -14.49 -26.97
CA THR A 53 3.66 -13.41 -26.04
C THR A 53 4.89 -12.67 -25.51
N ARG A 54 4.74 -11.37 -25.24
CA ARG A 54 5.80 -10.56 -24.62
C ARG A 54 5.84 -10.86 -23.11
N PRO A 55 7.00 -11.13 -22.49
CA PRO A 55 7.05 -11.41 -21.05
C PRO A 55 6.73 -10.16 -20.22
N TYR A 56 6.54 -10.35 -18.91
CA TYR A 56 6.50 -9.26 -17.95
C TYR A 56 7.88 -9.07 -17.33
N ASP A 57 8.35 -7.83 -17.35
CA ASP A 57 9.53 -7.38 -16.61
C ASP A 57 9.06 -6.71 -15.32
N ILE A 58 9.39 -7.29 -14.17
CA ILE A 58 8.83 -6.92 -12.88
C ILE A 58 9.97 -6.56 -11.91
N MET A 59 9.81 -5.44 -11.22
CA MET A 59 10.47 -5.14 -9.96
C MET A 59 9.48 -5.41 -8.82
N ALA A 60 9.68 -6.50 -8.09
CA ALA A 60 8.92 -6.75 -6.87
C ALA A 60 9.58 -6.00 -5.71
N VAL A 61 8.75 -5.27 -4.96
CA VAL A 61 9.12 -4.54 -3.76
C VAL A 61 8.35 -5.15 -2.61
N ASN A 62 9.07 -5.73 -1.66
CA ASN A 62 8.49 -6.16 -0.40
C ASN A 62 8.66 -5.07 0.66
N ALA A 63 7.57 -4.70 1.32
CA ALA A 63 7.59 -3.73 2.41
C ALA A 63 6.90 -4.30 3.64
N HIS A 64 7.39 -3.89 4.81
CA HIS A 64 6.71 -4.12 6.08
C HIS A 64 6.82 -2.80 6.85
N LEU A 65 5.75 -2.00 6.79
CA LEU A 65 5.76 -0.65 7.33
C LEU A 65 5.60 -0.67 8.86
N TYR A 66 5.92 0.45 9.48
CA TYR A 66 5.87 0.64 10.92
C TYR A 66 4.51 0.27 11.48
N PHE A 67 4.54 -0.58 12.50
CA PHE A 67 3.39 -0.89 13.34
C PHE A 67 3.57 -0.15 14.66
N GLY A 68 2.76 0.87 14.90
CA GLY A 68 2.79 1.67 16.11
C GLY A 68 1.57 2.56 16.27
N ASP A 69 1.45 3.15 17.46
CA ASP A 69 0.25 3.90 17.86
C ASP A 69 0.09 5.22 17.10
N SER A 70 1.17 5.73 16.51
CA SER A 70 1.17 6.97 15.74
C SER A 70 0.68 6.73 14.31
N ILE A 71 -0.59 7.07 14.07
CA ILE A 71 -1.18 7.10 12.73
C ILE A 71 -0.38 8.04 11.80
N GLU A 72 0.19 9.11 12.36
CA GLU A 72 1.00 10.06 11.59
C GLU A 72 2.28 9.39 11.06
N ASP A 73 3.01 8.66 11.91
CA ASP A 73 4.25 7.98 11.50
C ASP A 73 3.98 6.87 10.47
N ARG A 74 2.89 6.10 10.68
CA ARG A 74 2.41 5.09 9.71
C ARG A 74 2.15 5.71 8.34
N ARG A 75 1.48 6.87 8.31
CA ARG A 75 1.19 7.59 7.06
C ARG A 75 2.45 8.15 6.41
N GLN A 76 3.36 8.73 7.18
CA GLN A 76 4.62 9.26 6.64
C GLN A 76 5.44 8.16 5.97
N GLU A 77 5.53 6.97 6.57
CA GLU A 77 6.28 5.86 5.97
C GLU A 77 5.60 5.29 4.72
N PHE A 78 4.27 5.19 4.73
CA PHE A 78 3.49 4.83 3.55
C PHE A 78 3.70 5.85 2.41
N ASP A 79 3.60 7.15 2.72
CA ASP A 79 3.72 8.22 1.73
C ASP A 79 5.11 8.26 1.11
N ALA A 80 6.16 8.09 1.90
CA ALA A 80 7.52 8.02 1.38
C ALA A 80 7.74 6.79 0.47
N LEU A 81 7.15 5.63 0.81
CA LEU A 81 7.20 4.45 -0.05
C LEU A 81 6.51 4.71 -1.38
N MET A 82 5.32 5.31 -1.34
CA MET A 82 4.54 5.66 -2.51
C MET A 82 5.26 6.68 -3.39
N GLU A 83 5.76 7.77 -2.82
CA GLU A 83 6.54 8.79 -3.53
C GLU A 83 7.77 8.18 -4.21
N TRP A 84 8.50 7.31 -3.50
CA TRP A 84 9.64 6.61 -4.06
C TRP A 84 9.26 5.71 -5.25
N LEU A 85 8.23 4.86 -5.10
CA LEU A 85 7.74 3.99 -6.19
C LEU A 85 7.30 4.81 -7.41
N LEU A 86 6.55 5.89 -7.20
CA LEU A 86 6.07 6.76 -8.27
C LEU A 86 7.21 7.48 -8.99
N ALA A 87 8.21 7.97 -8.23
CA ALA A 87 9.40 8.57 -8.82
C ALA A 87 10.14 7.57 -9.72
N ARG A 88 10.33 6.32 -9.25
CA ARG A 88 10.97 5.25 -10.04
C ARG A 88 10.21 4.93 -11.32
N VAL A 89 8.89 4.82 -11.23
CA VAL A 89 8.03 4.57 -12.40
C VAL A 89 8.05 5.76 -13.36
N LYS A 90 8.13 7.00 -12.85
CA LYS A 90 8.16 8.22 -13.67
C LYS A 90 9.46 8.40 -14.43
N GLU A 91 10.60 8.05 -13.83
CA GLU A 91 11.92 8.25 -14.42
C GLU A 91 12.12 7.49 -15.75
N ARG A 92 11.33 6.43 -16.01
CA ARG A 92 11.38 5.57 -17.23
C ARG A 92 12.77 5.01 -17.58
N SER A 93 13.78 5.30 -16.78
CA SER A 93 15.18 4.88 -16.92
C SER A 93 15.44 3.52 -16.27
N SER A 94 14.47 2.99 -15.52
CA SER A 94 14.55 1.64 -14.96
C SER A 94 14.44 0.60 -16.07
N ASN A 95 15.30 -0.41 -16.03
CA ASN A 95 15.21 -1.61 -16.88
C ASN A 95 13.89 -2.40 -16.69
N PHE A 96 13.01 -1.96 -15.78
CA PHE A 96 11.77 -2.61 -15.40
C PHE A 96 10.60 -1.61 -15.49
N PRO A 97 9.61 -1.84 -16.37
CA PRO A 97 8.45 -0.96 -16.55
C PRO A 97 7.34 -1.19 -15.51
N ASN A 98 7.39 -2.32 -14.78
CA ASN A 98 6.35 -2.75 -13.85
C ASN A 98 6.92 -2.91 -12.45
N TYR A 99 6.35 -2.20 -11.48
CA TYR A 99 6.63 -2.38 -10.06
C TYR A 99 5.43 -3.05 -9.40
N ILE A 100 5.70 -4.08 -8.59
CA ILE A 100 4.70 -4.76 -7.78
C ILE A 100 5.12 -4.62 -6.32
N LEU A 101 4.35 -3.86 -5.56
CA LEU A 101 4.45 -3.78 -4.11
C LEU A 101 3.72 -4.98 -3.51
N ILE A 102 4.35 -5.71 -2.61
CA ILE A 102 3.74 -6.80 -1.84
C ILE A 102 4.15 -6.62 -0.40
N GLY A 103 3.23 -6.45 0.54
CA GLY A 103 3.67 -6.24 1.90
C GLY A 103 2.58 -5.97 2.90
N ASP A 104 2.99 -6.06 4.15
CA ASP A 104 2.25 -5.52 5.28
C ASP A 104 2.47 -4.01 5.29
N LEU A 105 1.48 -3.27 4.81
CA LEU A 105 1.57 -1.81 4.73
C LEU A 105 1.10 -1.15 6.02
N ASN A 106 0.67 -1.93 7.02
CA ASN A 106 0.08 -1.43 8.25
C ASN A 106 -0.86 -0.25 7.99
N LEU A 107 -1.72 -0.37 6.98
CA LEU A 107 -2.75 0.63 6.69
C LEU A 107 -3.79 0.59 7.79
N ASP A 108 -4.19 1.77 8.25
CA ASP A 108 -5.15 1.94 9.35
C ASP A 108 -6.57 1.59 8.87
N PHE A 109 -6.93 0.31 9.04
CA PHE A 109 -8.22 -0.29 8.66
C PHE A 109 -9.03 -0.76 9.88
N ASP A 110 -8.82 -0.12 11.03
CA ASP A 110 -9.54 -0.44 12.27
C ASP A 110 -11.06 -0.28 12.10
N ASP A 111 -11.49 0.67 11.26
CA ASP A 111 -12.88 0.81 10.79
C ASP A 111 -12.93 0.94 9.26
N PRO A 112 -13.11 -0.15 8.50
CA PRO A 112 -13.06 -0.11 7.04
C PRO A 112 -14.16 0.70 6.37
N GLU A 113 -15.31 0.90 7.03
CA GLU A 113 -16.37 1.74 6.50
C GLU A 113 -15.93 3.21 6.50
N ARG A 114 -15.23 3.63 7.55
CA ARG A 114 -14.70 4.99 7.71
C ARG A 114 -13.37 5.22 7.00
N ASP A 115 -12.44 4.27 7.11
CA ASP A 115 -11.05 4.47 6.73
C ASP A 115 -10.80 4.23 5.23
N ARG A 116 -11.62 3.39 4.58
CA ARG A 116 -11.49 3.13 3.14
C ARG A 116 -11.69 4.37 2.29
N PRO A 117 -12.78 5.16 2.42
CA PRO A 117 -12.95 6.36 1.59
C PRO A 117 -11.76 7.31 1.71
N ARG A 118 -11.17 7.42 2.91
CA ARG A 118 -9.97 8.24 3.16
C ARG A 118 -8.73 7.67 2.48
N ILE A 119 -8.45 6.38 2.63
CA ILE A 119 -7.28 5.71 2.02
C ILE A 119 -7.40 5.71 0.50
N GLU A 120 -8.60 5.45 -0.03
CA GLU A 120 -8.89 5.49 -1.46
C GLU A 120 -8.73 6.90 -2.02
N ALA A 121 -9.27 7.92 -1.34
CA ALA A 121 -9.08 9.32 -1.74
C ALA A 121 -7.60 9.70 -1.76
N HIS A 122 -6.84 9.26 -0.76
CA HIS A 122 -5.40 9.48 -0.66
C HIS A 122 -4.64 8.79 -1.80
N ILE A 123 -4.89 7.50 -2.05
CA ILE A 123 -4.26 6.75 -3.15
C ILE A 123 -4.62 7.35 -4.51
N LYS A 124 -5.86 7.84 -4.67
CA LYS A 124 -6.27 8.56 -5.88
C LYS A 124 -5.47 9.84 -6.12
N THR A 125 -4.92 10.50 -5.09
CA THR A 125 -4.02 11.65 -5.29
C THR A 125 -2.76 11.26 -6.05
N PHE A 126 -2.22 10.05 -5.80
CA PHE A 126 -1.07 9.52 -6.54
C PHE A 126 -1.40 9.18 -8.00
N ASN A 127 -2.61 8.69 -8.26
CA ASN A 127 -3.09 8.53 -9.63
C ASN A 127 -3.19 9.87 -10.37
N GLN A 128 -3.67 10.92 -9.69
CA GLN A 128 -3.75 12.26 -10.28
C GLN A 128 -2.37 12.89 -10.51
N SER A 129 -1.41 12.69 -9.61
CA SER A 129 -0.04 13.24 -9.72
C SER A 129 0.74 12.63 -10.89
N MET A 130 0.40 11.41 -11.29
CA MET A 130 0.97 10.73 -12.45
C MET A 130 0.24 11.02 -13.77
N GLY A 131 -0.92 11.69 -13.76
CA GLY A 131 -1.71 11.98 -14.96
C GLY A 131 -2.12 10.71 -15.72
N ARG A 132 -1.95 10.70 -17.06
CA ARG A 132 -2.14 9.48 -17.90
C ARG A 132 -0.89 8.61 -18.02
N THR A 133 0.15 8.92 -17.25
CA THR A 133 1.49 8.40 -17.55
C THR A 133 1.69 7.00 -16.97
N ALA A 134 1.23 6.72 -15.75
CA ALA A 134 1.32 5.39 -15.14
C ALA A 134 0.03 5.04 -14.40
N ASN A 135 -0.28 3.75 -14.35
CA ASN A 135 -1.37 3.16 -13.60
C ASN A 135 -0.91 2.80 -12.19
N VAL A 136 -1.69 3.17 -11.17
CA VAL A 136 -1.57 2.68 -9.79
C VAL A 136 -2.84 1.92 -9.43
N ASN A 137 -2.69 0.65 -9.03
CA ASN A 137 -3.81 -0.21 -8.65
C ASN A 137 -3.51 -0.99 -7.35
N PHE A 138 -4.46 -0.99 -6.42
CA PHE A 138 -4.44 -1.79 -5.21
C PHE A 138 -5.73 -2.64 -5.15
N PRO A 139 -5.76 -3.84 -5.77
CA PRO A 139 -6.98 -4.64 -5.87
C PRO A 139 -7.60 -5.03 -4.52
N PHE A 140 -6.79 -5.20 -3.48
CA PHE A 140 -7.27 -5.60 -2.15
C PHE A 140 -7.99 -4.48 -1.39
N LEU A 141 -8.04 -3.26 -1.92
CA LEU A 141 -8.90 -2.18 -1.41
C LEU A 141 -10.36 -2.33 -1.82
N ASP A 142 -10.62 -3.10 -2.88
CA ASP A 142 -11.95 -3.32 -3.43
C ASP A 142 -12.55 -4.65 -2.93
N VAL A 143 -13.88 -4.69 -2.85
CA VAL A 143 -14.60 -5.95 -2.61
C VAL A 143 -14.49 -6.80 -3.86
N HIS A 144 -13.90 -7.99 -3.72
CA HIS A 144 -13.77 -8.93 -4.82
C HIS A 144 -15.15 -9.32 -5.37
N PRO A 145 -15.37 -9.39 -6.69
CA PRO A 145 -16.71 -9.61 -7.28
C PRO A 145 -17.44 -10.89 -6.82
N GLN A 146 -16.70 -11.90 -6.38
CA GLN A 146 -17.25 -13.16 -5.86
C GLN A 146 -17.58 -13.12 -4.35
N TYR A 147 -17.29 -12.02 -3.66
CA TYR A 147 -17.45 -11.87 -2.21
C TYR A 147 -18.36 -10.69 -1.88
N LYS A 148 -18.98 -10.74 -0.70
CA LYS A 148 -19.85 -9.67 -0.20
C LYS A 148 -19.11 -8.59 0.57
N THR A 149 -17.95 -8.94 1.11
CA THR A 149 -17.13 -8.10 1.98
C THR A 149 -15.69 -8.14 1.49
N GLN A 150 -14.92 -7.12 1.86
CA GLN A 150 -13.49 -7.08 1.58
C GLN A 150 -12.77 -8.21 2.31
N PHE A 151 -11.66 -8.66 1.73
CA PHE A 151 -10.79 -9.63 2.38
C PHE A 151 -10.21 -9.07 3.68
N ARG A 152 -10.21 -9.94 4.69
CA ARG A 152 -9.42 -9.78 5.90
C ARG A 152 -8.16 -10.59 5.74
N THR A 153 -7.02 -9.96 6.00
CA THR A 153 -5.72 -10.56 5.68
C THR A 153 -5.05 -11.15 6.90
N ASN A 154 -5.67 -11.05 8.09
CA ASN A 154 -5.20 -11.72 9.30
C ASN A 154 -6.02 -12.97 9.64
N ALA A 155 -5.44 -13.88 10.43
CA ALA A 155 -6.06 -15.16 10.80
C ALA A 155 -7.30 -14.97 11.69
N ARG A 156 -7.37 -13.88 12.45
CA ARG A 156 -8.54 -13.52 13.26
C ARG A 156 -9.68 -12.89 12.44
N LEU A 157 -9.45 -12.65 11.14
CA LEU A 157 -10.41 -12.07 10.21
C LEU A 157 -10.97 -10.71 10.68
N SER A 158 -10.13 -9.91 11.30
CA SER A 158 -10.47 -8.58 11.84
C SER A 158 -9.82 -7.43 11.08
N GLU A 159 -8.68 -7.67 10.43
CA GLU A 159 -7.78 -6.63 9.95
C GLU A 159 -7.43 -6.79 8.47
N THR A 160 -6.95 -5.71 7.85
CA THR A 160 -6.57 -5.65 6.42
C THR A 160 -5.23 -4.93 6.30
N PHE A 161 -4.15 -5.62 6.66
CA PHE A 161 -2.80 -5.05 6.67
C PHE A 161 -2.08 -5.22 5.34
N ASP A 162 -2.25 -6.41 4.76
CA ASP A 162 -1.47 -6.88 3.63
C ASP A 162 -2.06 -6.36 2.31
N GLN A 163 -1.19 -5.92 1.42
CA GLN A 163 -1.59 -5.34 0.15
C GLN A 163 -0.70 -5.84 -0.99
N ILE A 164 -1.31 -5.88 -2.17
CA ILE A 164 -0.60 -5.94 -3.45
C ILE A 164 -0.89 -4.62 -4.18
N GLY A 165 0.16 -3.89 -4.54
CA GLY A 165 0.09 -2.64 -5.30
C GLY A 165 0.79 -2.78 -6.66
N LEU A 166 0.15 -2.34 -7.73
CA LEU A 166 0.69 -2.36 -9.09
C LEU A 166 0.99 -0.94 -9.54
N PHE A 167 2.20 -0.70 -10.04
CA PHE A 167 2.63 0.60 -10.56
C PHE A 167 3.31 0.40 -11.90
N SER A 168 2.70 0.88 -12.98
CA SER A 168 3.13 0.45 -14.32
C SER A 168 2.69 1.38 -15.46
N HIS A 169 3.44 1.36 -16.57
CA HIS A 169 3.04 1.90 -17.88
C HIS A 169 2.50 0.83 -18.84
N ASP A 170 2.54 -0.45 -18.45
CA ASP A 170 2.13 -1.61 -19.23
C ASP A 170 0.60 -1.77 -19.16
N ASP A 171 -0.05 -1.50 -20.28
CA ASP A 171 -1.50 -1.56 -20.48
C ASP A 171 -2.09 -2.95 -20.30
N ARG A 172 -1.25 -3.99 -20.30
CA ARG A 172 -1.65 -5.38 -20.01
C ARG A 172 -1.89 -5.65 -18.54
N LEU A 173 -1.40 -4.80 -17.62
CA LEU A 173 -1.62 -4.97 -16.19
C LEU A 173 -2.95 -4.32 -15.77
N PRO A 174 -3.69 -4.94 -14.83
CA PRO A 174 -5.00 -4.45 -14.44
C PRO A 174 -4.91 -3.07 -13.77
N THR A 175 -5.83 -2.21 -14.15
CA THR A 175 -6.08 -0.90 -13.54
C THR A 175 -7.14 -1.01 -12.45
N TYR A 176 -7.28 0.04 -11.65
CA TYR A 176 -8.33 0.10 -10.62
C TYR A 176 -9.76 -0.08 -11.20
N LYS A 177 -9.96 0.20 -12.49
CA LYS A 177 -11.26 0.02 -13.15
C LYS A 177 -11.59 -1.45 -13.39
N ASP A 178 -10.57 -2.28 -13.53
CA ASP A 178 -10.72 -3.70 -13.86
C ASP A 178 -11.12 -4.51 -12.61
N ASN A 179 -10.80 -4.01 -11.41
CA ASN A 179 -11.08 -4.67 -10.12
C ASN A 179 -12.54 -5.12 -9.98
N ALA A 180 -13.51 -4.34 -10.48
CA ALA A 180 -14.93 -4.67 -10.45
C ALA A 180 -15.33 -5.91 -11.27
N THR A 181 -14.44 -6.39 -12.14
CA THR A 181 -14.68 -7.55 -13.03
C THR A 181 -13.62 -8.65 -12.89
N MET A 182 -12.58 -8.43 -12.07
CA MET A 182 -11.56 -9.44 -11.79
C MET A 182 -12.19 -10.72 -11.23
N GLY A 183 -11.70 -11.88 -11.67
CA GLY A 183 -12.23 -13.18 -11.26
C GLY A 183 -13.62 -13.56 -11.81
N THR A 184 -14.29 -12.69 -12.59
CA THR A 184 -15.58 -13.02 -13.22
C THR A 184 -15.45 -13.90 -14.46
N GLN A 185 -14.27 -13.90 -15.08
CA GLN A 185 -13.95 -14.66 -16.27
C GLN A 185 -13.07 -15.87 -15.93
N LEU A 186 -13.22 -16.96 -16.70
CA LEU A 186 -12.39 -18.17 -16.54
C LEU A 186 -10.88 -17.88 -16.70
N ARG A 187 -10.55 -16.94 -17.58
CA ARG A 187 -9.19 -16.43 -17.81
C ARG A 187 -9.19 -14.93 -17.65
N GLY A 188 -8.08 -14.38 -17.16
CA GLY A 188 -7.90 -12.95 -16.97
C GLY A 188 -7.41 -12.59 -15.58
N PRO A 189 -7.32 -11.28 -15.27
CA PRO A 189 -6.87 -10.82 -13.98
C PRO A 189 -7.82 -11.29 -12.86
N ASP A 190 -7.23 -11.67 -11.74
CA ASP A 190 -7.95 -12.17 -10.56
C ASP A 190 -7.11 -11.98 -9.30
N TYR A 191 -7.72 -11.90 -8.13
CA TYR A 191 -7.01 -11.75 -6.87
C TYR A 191 -7.76 -12.43 -5.73
N GLY A 192 -7.03 -12.83 -4.70
CA GLY A 192 -7.66 -13.45 -3.55
C GLY A 192 -6.70 -13.79 -2.42
N ILE A 193 -7.25 -14.52 -1.46
CA ILE A 193 -6.54 -14.98 -0.27
C ILE A 193 -6.57 -16.50 -0.20
N VAL A 194 -5.50 -17.10 0.29
CA VAL A 194 -5.52 -18.49 0.75
C VAL A 194 -6.01 -18.47 2.20
N ASN A 195 -7.31 -18.69 2.37
CA ASN A 195 -7.94 -18.65 3.68
C ASN A 195 -7.74 -19.99 4.43
N PHE A 196 -6.54 -20.17 5.01
CA PHE A 196 -6.24 -21.37 5.78
C PHE A 196 -7.10 -21.49 7.05
N VAL A 197 -7.71 -20.40 7.53
CA VAL A 197 -8.61 -20.41 8.71
C VAL A 197 -9.84 -21.23 8.38
N GLU A 198 -10.50 -20.94 7.26
CA GLU A 198 -11.64 -21.74 6.78
C GLU A 198 -11.22 -23.17 6.45
N LEU A 199 -10.05 -23.36 5.82
CA LEU A 199 -9.52 -24.70 5.54
C LEU A 199 -9.38 -25.54 6.81
N PHE A 200 -8.81 -24.98 7.89
CA PHE A 200 -8.65 -25.71 9.14
C PHE A 200 -9.96 -25.89 9.89
N ARG A 201 -10.88 -24.91 9.82
CA ARG A 201 -12.23 -25.07 10.36
C ARG A 201 -12.93 -26.27 9.73
N GLU A 202 -12.89 -26.39 8.40
CA GLU A 202 -13.46 -27.50 7.64
C GLU A 202 -12.77 -28.83 7.99
N ALA A 203 -11.44 -28.85 8.01
CA ALA A 203 -10.68 -30.06 8.32
C ALA A 203 -10.93 -30.60 9.74
N LEU A 204 -11.29 -29.73 10.68
CA LEU A 204 -11.61 -30.08 12.06
C LEU A 204 -13.11 -30.34 12.29
N ASP A 205 -13.93 -30.32 11.23
CA ASP A 205 -15.39 -30.50 11.29
C ASP A 205 -16.07 -29.54 12.29
N LEU A 206 -15.59 -28.30 12.33
CA LEU A 206 -16.13 -27.26 13.21
C LEU A 206 -17.27 -26.49 12.51
N PRO A 207 -18.29 -26.03 13.25
CA PRO A 207 -19.37 -25.24 12.65
C PRO A 207 -18.85 -23.92 12.06
N PRO A 208 -19.58 -23.27 11.13
CA PRO A 208 -19.21 -21.94 10.61
C PRO A 208 -18.88 -20.96 11.73
N LEU A 209 -17.93 -20.05 11.49
CA LEU A 209 -17.45 -19.12 12.52
C LEU A 209 -18.58 -18.32 13.16
N GLU A 210 -19.58 -17.90 12.38
CA GLU A 210 -20.73 -17.12 12.85
C GLU A 210 -21.65 -17.91 13.79
N GLN A 211 -21.56 -19.24 13.76
CA GLN A 211 -22.33 -20.15 14.61
C GLN A 211 -21.55 -20.61 15.85
N MET A 212 -20.25 -20.34 15.91
CA MET A 212 -19.43 -20.62 17.09
C MET A 212 -19.71 -19.60 18.21
N SER A 213 -19.71 -20.07 19.46
CA SER A 213 -19.65 -19.18 20.62
C SER A 213 -18.31 -18.44 20.67
N LYS A 214 -18.26 -17.29 21.36
CA LYS A 214 -17.01 -16.53 21.56
C LYS A 214 -15.88 -17.37 22.18
N THR A 215 -16.23 -18.30 23.08
CA THR A 215 -15.25 -19.20 23.70
C THR A 215 -14.68 -20.20 22.69
N GLN A 216 -15.52 -20.74 21.80
CA GLN A 216 -15.09 -21.63 20.73
C GLN A 216 -14.22 -20.90 19.71
N GLN A 217 -14.64 -19.70 19.27
CA GLN A 217 -13.83 -18.87 18.38
C GLN A 217 -12.47 -18.56 19.00
N LYS A 218 -12.43 -18.15 20.28
CA LYS A 218 -11.17 -17.85 20.97
C LYS A 218 -10.24 -19.07 21.02
N ALA A 219 -10.78 -20.25 21.35
CA ALA A 219 -10.01 -21.49 21.41
C ALA A 219 -9.54 -21.98 20.04
N PHE A 220 -10.31 -21.69 18.98
CA PHE A 220 -9.92 -21.96 17.61
C PHE A 220 -8.80 -21.00 17.17
N PHE A 221 -9.00 -19.69 17.35
CA PHE A 221 -8.04 -18.68 16.91
C PHE A 221 -6.72 -18.71 17.67
N SER A 222 -6.70 -19.14 18.93
CA SER A 222 -5.45 -19.26 19.71
C SER A 222 -4.43 -20.24 19.11
N LYS A 223 -4.85 -21.08 18.15
CA LYS A 223 -3.95 -22.02 17.46
C LYS A 223 -3.10 -21.35 16.37
N PHE A 224 -3.55 -20.22 15.80
CA PHE A 224 -2.85 -19.60 14.66
C PHE A 224 -1.64 -18.77 15.07
N GLU A 225 -1.71 -18.08 16.22
CA GLU A 225 -0.72 -17.11 16.69
C GLU A 225 0.67 -17.71 16.92
N HIS A 226 0.76 -19.03 17.12
CA HIS A 226 2.02 -19.71 17.42
C HIS A 226 2.37 -20.86 16.45
N GLU A 227 1.40 -21.42 15.73
CA GLU A 227 1.63 -22.67 14.97
C GLU A 227 1.73 -22.47 13.45
N VAL A 228 1.21 -21.37 12.88
CA VAL A 228 1.17 -21.19 11.42
C VAL A 228 1.61 -19.79 10.99
N SER A 229 0.73 -18.80 11.16
CA SER A 229 0.91 -17.41 10.75
C SER A 229 -0.33 -16.65 11.19
N ASP A 230 -0.19 -15.38 11.58
CA ASP A 230 -1.34 -14.49 11.74
C ASP A 230 -1.71 -13.78 10.43
N HIS A 231 -0.89 -13.84 9.38
CA HIS A 231 -1.21 -13.26 8.07
C HIS A 231 -1.58 -14.35 7.05
N LEU A 232 -2.64 -14.09 6.29
CA LEU A 232 -3.14 -14.95 5.22
C LEU A 232 -2.37 -14.68 3.92
N PRO A 233 -1.91 -15.71 3.20
CA PRO A 233 -1.24 -15.52 1.92
C PRO A 233 -2.16 -14.86 0.88
N LEU A 234 -1.72 -13.74 0.33
CA LEU A 234 -2.37 -13.08 -0.80
C LEU A 234 -1.88 -13.68 -2.12
N TRP A 235 -2.74 -13.69 -3.12
CA TRP A 235 -2.35 -14.00 -4.49
C TRP A 235 -2.98 -13.02 -5.48
N LEU A 236 -2.26 -12.78 -6.57
CA LEU A 236 -2.71 -12.03 -7.74
C LEU A 236 -2.41 -12.86 -8.98
N ARG A 237 -3.41 -13.01 -9.83
CA ARG A 237 -3.27 -13.59 -11.17
C ARG A 237 -3.25 -12.45 -12.18
N LEU A 238 -2.16 -12.36 -12.93
CA LEU A 238 -2.06 -11.45 -14.08
C LEU A 238 -2.60 -12.16 -15.33
N PRO A 239 -3.16 -11.42 -16.31
CA PRO A 239 -3.53 -12.01 -17.58
C PRO A 239 -2.30 -12.64 -18.25
N LEU A 240 -2.52 -13.71 -19.00
CA LEU A 240 -1.49 -14.13 -19.96
C LEU A 240 -1.36 -13.01 -20.99
N PRO A 241 -0.15 -12.57 -21.35
CA PRO A 241 -0.02 -11.60 -22.41
C PRO A 241 -0.60 -12.20 -23.70
N GLU A 242 -1.39 -11.44 -24.44
CA GLU A 242 -1.98 -11.90 -25.69
C GLU A 242 -0.89 -12.08 -26.77
N VAL A 243 -1.14 -12.97 -27.73
CA VAL A 243 -0.30 -13.21 -28.92
C VAL A 243 -0.69 -12.21 -30.01
#